data_AF-A0A832IH62-F1
#
_entry.id   AF-A0A832IH62-F1
#
_cell.length_a   1.000
_cell.length_b   1.000
_cell.length_c   1.000
_cell.angle_alpha   90.00
_cell.angle_beta   90.00
_cell.angle_gamma   90.00
#
_symmetry.space_group_name_H-M   'P 1'
#
loop_
_entity.id
_entity.type
_entity.pdbx_description
1 polymer ?
#
loop_
_entity_poly.entity_id
_entity_poly.type
_entity_poly.pdbx_seq_one_letter_code
_entity_poly.pdbx_strand_id
1 'polypeptide(L)'
;MATDGTKIIDGDTAHDTYWGIMDLFDSGANFDLILDEFPLYQKEYFDDFDNEIYVTSCGLAYWEIGLMNSERLEYIKEIINREACIKEWSNYSEKEAKSRKNILKRYLTKIEKKNKKIRKRKKFRKISNFIFTENSVLTFRLSSGEYAVTACVKIDQYRGSCNYWLVPIMYKSSMKPTLLEINNSEILGRTIQSGFSRELTQASQPGIENIWNYVGGRPNFRFGFAIQAIEHKDFLNIKRQFEKIGELNIIEGLKEIGSLEYIDTYDRYDGIYSNLDNTIKAFGYKKYPIQIVTKE
;
A
#
# COMPACT_ATOMS: atom_id res chain seq x y z
N MET A 1 -4.06 -12.62 16.44
CA MET A 1 -3.98 -12.33 15.01
C MET A 1 -5.40 -12.35 14.45
N ALA A 2 -5.81 -11.37 13.64
CA ALA A 2 -7.16 -11.37 13.08
C ALA A 2 -7.20 -12.34 11.90
N THR A 3 -7.92 -13.45 12.03
CA THR A 3 -8.18 -14.33 10.90
C THR A 3 -9.48 -13.90 10.23
N ASP A 4 -9.40 -13.26 9.08
CA ASP A 4 -10.59 -12.75 8.37
C ASP A 4 -11.45 -13.84 7.72
N GLY A 5 -11.02 -15.11 7.82
CA GLY A 5 -11.77 -16.25 7.32
C GLY A 5 -10.96 -17.55 7.34
N THR A 6 -11.54 -18.62 6.80
CA THR A 6 -10.97 -19.99 6.84
C THR A 6 -10.38 -20.45 5.50
N LYS A 7 -10.46 -19.63 4.44
CA LYS A 7 -9.91 -19.97 3.11
C LYS A 7 -8.38 -19.94 3.11
N ILE A 8 -7.77 -20.46 2.04
CA ILE A 8 -6.32 -20.54 1.89
C ILE A 8 -5.65 -19.16 1.77
N ILE A 9 -6.38 -18.15 1.29
CA ILE A 9 -5.89 -16.78 1.06
C ILE A 9 -6.62 -15.75 1.93
N ASP A 10 -7.30 -16.20 2.98
CA ASP A 10 -7.92 -15.30 3.97
C ASP A 10 -6.88 -14.94 5.03
N GLY A 11 -6.86 -13.67 5.45
CA GLY A 11 -5.87 -13.10 6.39
C GLY A 11 -4.67 -12.47 5.70
N ASP A 12 -4.07 -11.47 6.37
CA ASP A 12 -2.99 -10.63 5.81
C ASP A 12 -1.79 -11.46 5.34
N THR A 13 -1.24 -12.34 6.20
CA THR A 13 -0.10 -13.21 5.85
C THR A 13 -0.37 -14.04 4.60
N ALA A 14 -1.58 -14.59 4.49
CA ALA A 14 -1.97 -15.43 3.35
C ALA A 14 -2.07 -14.60 2.07
N HIS A 15 -2.65 -13.40 2.19
CA HIS A 15 -2.83 -12.46 1.08
C HIS A 15 -1.49 -11.96 0.55
N ASP A 16 -0.62 -11.48 1.45
CA ASP A 16 0.70 -10.95 1.12
C ASP A 16 1.59 -12.00 0.48
N THR A 17 1.59 -13.21 1.03
CA THR A 17 2.37 -14.33 0.49
C THR A 17 1.90 -14.72 -0.91
N TYR A 18 0.59 -14.95 -1.07
CA TYR A 18 0.04 -15.39 -2.35
C TYR A 18 0.22 -14.30 -3.44
N TRP A 19 -0.12 -13.06 -3.13
CA TRP A 19 -0.03 -11.98 -4.12
C TRP A 19 1.40 -11.54 -4.40
N GLY A 20 2.31 -11.58 -3.42
CA GLY A 20 3.73 -11.35 -3.64
C GLY A 20 4.33 -12.33 -4.66
N ILE A 21 4.01 -13.62 -4.55
CA ILE A 21 4.41 -14.63 -5.56
C ILE A 21 3.80 -14.30 -6.93
N MET A 22 2.50 -13.97 -6.97
CA MET A 22 1.81 -13.65 -8.21
C MET A 22 2.33 -12.38 -8.87
N ASP A 23 2.80 -11.39 -8.11
CA ASP A 23 3.38 -10.16 -8.60
C ASP A 23 4.76 -10.38 -9.22
N LEU A 24 5.63 -11.14 -8.54
CA LEU A 24 6.90 -11.58 -9.13
C LEU A 24 6.64 -12.36 -10.43
N PHE A 25 5.68 -13.28 -10.41
CA PHE A 25 5.31 -14.02 -11.60
C PHE A 25 4.71 -13.13 -12.70
N ASP A 26 3.86 -12.16 -12.40
CA ASP A 26 3.27 -11.29 -13.41
C ASP A 26 4.27 -10.26 -13.96
N SER A 27 5.27 -9.86 -13.17
CA SER A 27 6.32 -8.90 -13.55
C SER A 27 7.38 -9.46 -14.50
N GLY A 28 7.50 -10.78 -14.61
CA GLY A 28 8.51 -11.42 -15.46
C GLY A 28 9.65 -12.11 -14.71
N ALA A 29 9.62 -12.13 -13.37
CA ALA A 29 10.63 -12.82 -12.56
C ALA A 29 10.81 -14.28 -12.99
N ASN A 30 12.06 -14.76 -12.93
CA ASN A 30 12.36 -16.17 -13.11
C ASN A 30 11.88 -16.97 -11.89
N PHE A 31 11.85 -18.29 -12.04
CA PHE A 31 11.33 -19.16 -11.00
C PHE A 31 12.24 -19.30 -9.79
N ASP A 32 13.56 -19.22 -9.98
CA ASP A 32 14.52 -19.29 -8.89
C ASP A 32 14.37 -18.09 -7.95
N LEU A 33 14.23 -16.87 -8.50
CA LEU A 33 13.97 -15.66 -7.72
C LEU A 33 12.66 -15.75 -6.92
N ILE A 34 11.60 -16.33 -7.49
CA ILE A 34 10.33 -16.52 -6.77
C ILE A 34 10.53 -17.46 -5.58
N LEU A 35 11.31 -18.53 -5.76
CA LEU A 35 11.58 -19.52 -4.72
C LEU A 35 12.52 -18.97 -3.64
N ASP A 36 13.44 -18.07 -4.00
CA ASP A 36 14.37 -17.43 -3.07
C ASP A 36 13.66 -16.35 -2.22
N GLU A 37 12.80 -15.54 -2.84
CA GLU A 37 12.02 -14.49 -2.14
C GLU A 37 10.90 -15.07 -1.28
N PHE A 38 10.24 -16.12 -1.75
CA PHE A 38 9.17 -16.80 -1.03
C PHE A 38 9.52 -18.27 -0.80
N PRO A 39 10.51 -18.61 0.02
CA PRO A 39 10.93 -19.98 0.22
C PRO A 39 9.89 -20.75 1.02
N LEU A 40 9.52 -21.95 0.54
CA LEU A 40 8.55 -22.80 1.24
C LEU A 40 9.01 -23.21 2.65
N TYR A 41 10.33 -23.39 2.82
CA TYR A 41 10.95 -23.78 4.08
C TYR A 41 11.40 -22.54 4.85
N GLN A 42 10.56 -22.06 5.75
CA GLN A 42 10.88 -20.95 6.64
C GLN A 42 11.55 -21.47 7.92
N LYS A 43 12.62 -20.80 8.38
CA LYS A 43 13.47 -21.37 9.43
C LYS A 43 13.17 -20.89 10.85
N GLU A 44 12.78 -19.64 11.12
CA GLU A 44 12.90 -19.16 12.52
C GLU A 44 11.84 -18.16 13.06
N TYR A 45 10.89 -17.66 12.26
CA TYR A 45 10.00 -16.57 12.72
C TYR A 45 8.50 -16.90 12.85
N PHE A 46 8.02 -17.99 12.26
CA PHE A 46 6.60 -18.35 12.29
C PHE A 46 6.30 -19.33 13.40
N ASP A 47 5.20 -19.11 14.12
CA ASP A 47 4.60 -20.17 14.92
C ASP A 47 3.94 -21.22 14.00
N ASP A 48 3.46 -22.32 14.58
CA ASP A 48 2.86 -23.40 13.80
C ASP A 48 1.62 -22.95 13.01
N PHE A 49 0.86 -21.98 13.53
CA PHE A 49 -0.34 -21.45 12.89
C PHE A 49 0.04 -20.64 11.65
N ASP A 50 0.91 -19.65 11.81
CA ASP A 50 1.38 -18.78 10.73
C ASP A 50 2.12 -19.55 9.65
N ASN A 51 2.92 -20.54 10.06
CA ASN A 51 3.64 -21.40 9.13
C ASN A 51 2.68 -22.21 8.25
N GLU A 52 1.58 -22.77 8.80
CA GLU A 52 0.57 -23.46 7.99
C GLU A 52 -0.10 -22.49 7.00
N ILE A 53 -0.45 -21.29 7.43
CA ILE A 53 -1.03 -20.26 6.56
C ILE A 53 -0.07 -19.93 5.41
N TYR A 54 1.16 -19.57 5.73
CA TYR A 54 2.22 -19.26 4.76
C TYR A 54 2.43 -20.39 3.75
N VAL A 55 2.69 -21.61 4.24
CA VAL A 55 2.99 -22.79 3.40
C VAL A 55 1.82 -23.14 2.49
N THR A 56 0.57 -23.05 2.99
CA THR A 56 -0.61 -23.33 2.16
C THR A 56 -0.82 -22.28 1.07
N SER A 57 -0.54 -20.99 1.36
CA SER A 57 -0.55 -19.90 0.38
C SER A 57 0.53 -20.07 -0.70
N CYS A 58 1.78 -20.37 -0.31
CA CYS A 58 2.86 -20.71 -1.25
C CYS A 58 2.48 -21.89 -2.15
N GLY A 59 1.99 -22.98 -1.54
CA GLY A 59 1.62 -24.18 -2.28
C GLY A 59 0.50 -23.95 -3.29
N LEU A 60 -0.49 -23.10 -2.96
CA LEU A 60 -1.52 -22.70 -3.91
C LEU A 60 -0.90 -21.95 -5.10
N ALA A 61 -0.08 -20.93 -4.82
CA ALA A 61 0.53 -20.10 -5.85
C ALA A 61 1.43 -20.94 -6.76
N TYR A 62 2.31 -21.76 -6.19
CA TYR A 62 3.20 -22.65 -6.92
C TYR A 62 2.45 -23.63 -7.82
N TRP A 63 1.35 -24.20 -7.33
CA TRP A 63 0.53 -25.08 -8.16
C TRP A 63 -0.08 -24.35 -9.36
N GLU A 64 -0.53 -23.10 -9.17
CA GLU A 64 -1.12 -22.30 -10.24
C GLU A 64 -0.11 -21.86 -11.30
N ILE A 65 1.13 -21.55 -10.90
CA ILE A 65 2.19 -21.10 -11.83
C ILE A 65 3.11 -22.23 -12.33
N GLY A 66 2.90 -23.47 -11.87
CA GLY A 66 3.61 -24.66 -12.36
C GLY A 66 4.93 -24.97 -11.66
N LEU A 67 5.13 -24.48 -10.43
CA LEU A 67 6.29 -24.74 -9.58
C LEU A 67 6.11 -25.91 -8.61
N MET A 68 4.92 -26.52 -8.54
CA MET A 68 4.70 -27.66 -7.65
C MET A 68 5.53 -28.88 -8.07
N ASN A 69 6.27 -29.46 -7.14
CA ASN A 69 6.98 -30.73 -7.29
C ASN A 69 6.64 -31.67 -6.13
N SER A 70 7.10 -32.92 -6.20
CA SER A 70 6.77 -33.93 -5.19
C SER A 70 7.28 -33.58 -3.79
N GLU A 71 8.46 -32.98 -3.70
CA GLU A 71 9.09 -32.58 -2.43
C GLU A 71 8.27 -31.49 -1.71
N ARG A 72 7.90 -30.43 -2.45
CA ARG A 72 7.06 -29.34 -1.94
C ARG A 72 5.68 -29.84 -1.53
N LEU A 73 5.08 -30.73 -2.33
CA LEU A 73 3.78 -31.33 -2.02
C LEU A 73 3.84 -32.11 -0.71
N GLU A 74 4.90 -32.89 -0.50
CA GLU A 74 5.06 -33.69 0.72
C GLU A 74 5.25 -32.80 1.94
N TYR A 75 6.06 -31.75 1.84
CA TYR A 75 6.21 -30.78 2.92
C TYR A 75 4.89 -30.07 3.26
N ILE A 76 4.11 -29.65 2.26
CA ILE A 76 2.79 -29.04 2.49
C ILE A 76 1.85 -30.01 3.24
N LYS A 77 1.88 -31.30 2.89
CA LYS A 77 1.10 -32.33 3.57
C LYS A 77 1.55 -32.51 5.02
N GLU A 78 2.86 -32.54 5.26
CA GLU A 78 3.43 -32.64 6.60
C GLU A 78 2.95 -31.48 7.48
N ILE A 79 3.03 -30.24 6.98
CA ILE A 79 2.59 -29.05 7.73
C ILE A 79 1.09 -29.11 8.03
N ILE A 80 0.24 -29.45 7.05
CA ILE A 80 -1.22 -29.58 7.27
C ILE A 80 -1.54 -30.67 8.29
N ASN A 81 -0.80 -31.78 8.30
CA ASN A 81 -1.02 -32.89 9.24
C ASN A 81 -0.74 -32.53 10.70
N ARG A 82 -0.04 -31.42 10.97
CA ARG A 82 0.14 -30.89 12.34
C ARG A 82 -1.16 -30.30 12.90
N GLU A 83 -2.14 -30.01 12.04
CA GLU A 83 -3.46 -29.47 12.35
C GLU A 83 -3.41 -28.16 13.15
N ALA A 84 -2.36 -27.35 12.96
CA ALA A 84 -2.10 -26.14 13.76
C ALA A 84 -3.25 -25.14 13.65
N CYS A 85 -3.67 -24.84 12.41
CA CYS A 85 -4.82 -24.01 12.15
C CYS A 85 -6.10 -24.57 12.80
N ILE A 86 -6.39 -25.87 12.59
CA ILE A 86 -7.63 -26.49 13.10
C ILE A 86 -7.68 -26.39 14.63
N LYS A 87 -6.57 -26.60 15.33
CA LYS A 87 -6.47 -26.46 16.80
C LYS A 87 -6.79 -25.03 17.22
N GLU A 88 -6.16 -24.04 16.58
CA GLU A 88 -6.35 -22.64 16.90
C GLU A 88 -7.81 -22.21 16.70
N TRP A 89 -8.40 -22.51 15.53
CA TRP A 89 -9.81 -22.22 15.28
C TRP A 89 -10.76 -22.96 16.23
N SER A 90 -10.42 -24.16 16.69
CA SER A 90 -11.27 -24.91 17.62
C SER A 90 -11.38 -24.21 18.99
N ASN A 91 -10.38 -23.41 19.38
CA ASN A 91 -10.42 -22.63 20.62
C ASN A 91 -11.46 -21.48 20.55
N TYR A 92 -11.78 -21.00 19.35
CA TYR A 92 -12.70 -19.89 19.13
C TYR A 92 -14.06 -20.34 18.61
N SER A 93 -14.09 -21.31 17.69
CA SER A 93 -15.29 -21.74 16.97
C SER A 93 -15.11 -23.11 16.30
N GLU A 94 -15.81 -24.11 16.81
CA GLU A 94 -15.86 -25.46 16.22
C GLU A 94 -16.35 -25.43 14.75
N LYS A 95 -17.27 -24.51 14.44
CA LYS A 95 -17.79 -24.31 13.08
C LYS A 95 -16.67 -23.87 12.12
N GLU A 96 -15.80 -22.96 12.55
CA GLU A 96 -14.69 -22.47 11.73
C GLU A 96 -13.59 -23.52 11.59
N ALA A 97 -13.27 -24.26 12.65
CA ALA A 97 -12.36 -25.39 12.59
C ALA A 97 -12.82 -26.45 11.57
N LYS A 98 -14.12 -26.79 11.58
CA LYS A 98 -14.72 -27.69 10.60
C LYS A 98 -14.69 -27.12 9.18
N SER A 99 -14.89 -25.82 9.03
CA SER A 99 -14.76 -25.12 7.74
C SER A 99 -13.34 -25.23 7.20
N ARG A 100 -12.33 -24.87 8.01
CA ARG A 100 -10.91 -24.95 7.66
C ARG A 100 -10.50 -26.37 7.27
N LYS A 101 -10.90 -27.38 8.05
CA LYS A 101 -10.64 -28.80 7.72
C LYS A 101 -11.17 -29.20 6.34
N ASN A 102 -12.38 -28.76 5.99
CA ASN A 102 -12.96 -29.03 4.67
C ASN A 102 -12.22 -28.30 3.55
N ILE A 103 -11.77 -27.07 3.80
CA ILE A 103 -10.99 -26.26 2.86
C ILE A 103 -9.63 -26.92 2.59
N LEU A 104 -8.92 -27.34 3.64
CA LEU A 104 -7.63 -28.04 3.54
C LEU A 104 -7.77 -29.36 2.77
N LYS A 105 -8.83 -30.13 3.02
CA LYS A 105 -9.11 -31.36 2.25
C LYS A 105 -9.27 -31.08 0.75
N ARG A 106 -10.08 -30.08 0.39
CA ARG A 106 -10.28 -29.68 -1.02
C ARG A 106 -8.99 -29.14 -1.64
N TYR A 107 -8.23 -28.38 -0.88
CA TYR A 107 -6.94 -27.83 -1.28
C TYR A 107 -5.94 -28.95 -1.60
N LEU A 108 -5.74 -29.92 -0.71
CA LEU A 108 -4.88 -31.08 -0.94
C LEU A 108 -5.30 -31.85 -2.20
N THR A 109 -6.59 -32.15 -2.35
CA THR A 109 -7.12 -32.83 -3.54
C THR A 109 -6.84 -32.04 -4.84
N LYS A 110 -6.76 -30.70 -4.76
CA LYS A 110 -6.42 -29.84 -5.90
C LYS A 110 -4.93 -29.93 -6.21
N ILE A 111 -4.06 -29.72 -5.23
CA ILE A 111 -2.61 -29.60 -5.46
C ILE A 111 -1.90 -30.93 -5.76
N GLU A 112 -2.48 -32.06 -5.32
CA GLU A 112 -1.99 -33.40 -5.66
C GLU A 112 -2.11 -33.72 -7.17
N LYS A 113 -3.06 -33.09 -7.86
CA LYS A 113 -3.24 -33.30 -9.30
C LYS A 113 -2.29 -32.39 -10.05
N LYS A 114 -1.59 -32.92 -11.05
CA LYS A 114 -0.81 -32.09 -11.97
C LYS A 114 -1.70 -31.01 -12.59
N ASN A 115 -1.31 -29.75 -12.44
CA ASN A 115 -2.06 -28.64 -13.03
C ASN A 115 -1.95 -28.68 -14.56
N LYS A 116 -3.06 -28.95 -15.24
CA LYS A 116 -3.14 -28.99 -16.71
C LYS A 116 -3.29 -27.59 -17.34
N LYS A 117 -3.62 -26.58 -16.54
CA LYS A 117 -3.85 -25.20 -16.99
C LYS A 117 -3.01 -24.26 -16.14
N ILE A 118 -1.70 -24.24 -16.40
CA ILE A 118 -0.79 -23.29 -15.77
C ILE A 118 -1.26 -21.87 -16.09
N ARG A 119 -1.34 -21.05 -15.04
CA ARG A 119 -1.72 -19.65 -15.13
C ARG A 119 -0.73 -18.92 -16.04
N LYS A 120 -1.25 -18.19 -17.03
CA LYS A 120 -0.43 -17.30 -17.85
C LYS A 120 -0.12 -16.02 -17.06
N ARG A 121 1.08 -15.47 -17.25
CA ARG A 121 1.45 -14.16 -16.69
C ARG A 121 0.42 -13.10 -17.13
N LYS A 122 -0.11 -12.35 -16.17
CA LYS A 122 -1.03 -11.26 -16.44
C LYS A 122 -0.21 -10.02 -16.79
N LYS A 123 -0.44 -9.48 -17.98
CA LYS A 123 0.13 -8.18 -18.37
C LYS A 123 -0.81 -7.08 -17.93
N PHE A 124 -0.31 -6.19 -17.09
CA PHE A 124 -1.01 -5.00 -16.70
C PHE A 124 -0.60 -3.84 -17.61
N ARG A 125 -1.57 -3.19 -18.24
CA ARG A 125 -1.31 -2.01 -19.06
C ARG A 125 -0.89 -0.88 -18.13
N LYS A 126 0.31 -0.33 -18.36
CA LYS A 126 0.73 0.93 -17.72
C LYS A 126 0.17 2.11 -18.51
N ILE A 127 -0.31 3.10 -17.79
CA ILE A 127 -0.67 4.40 -18.32
C ILE A 127 0.62 5.21 -18.46
N SER A 128 0.78 5.86 -19.61
CA SER A 128 1.90 6.77 -19.89
C SER A 128 1.41 8.21 -20.17
N ASN A 129 0.16 8.37 -20.56
CA ASN A 129 -0.48 9.66 -20.83
C ASN A 129 -1.11 10.22 -19.53
N PHE A 130 -0.28 10.64 -18.59
CA PHE A 130 -0.77 11.21 -17.34
C PHE A 130 -1.51 12.55 -17.54
N ILE A 131 -2.48 12.82 -16.66
CA ILE A 131 -3.26 14.06 -16.62
C ILE A 131 -2.41 15.20 -16.05
N PHE A 132 -1.69 14.88 -14.97
CA PHE A 132 -0.69 15.73 -14.34
C PHE A 132 0.58 14.91 -14.12
N THR A 133 1.69 15.57 -13.82
CA THR A 133 2.95 14.91 -13.49
C THR A 133 3.15 14.87 -11.98
N GLU A 134 4.01 13.96 -11.51
CA GLU A 134 4.54 14.07 -10.15
C GLU A 134 5.11 15.47 -9.91
N ASN A 135 5.13 15.87 -8.63
CA ASN A 135 5.53 17.18 -8.15
C ASN A 135 4.63 18.34 -8.59
N SER A 136 3.60 18.12 -9.41
CA SER A 136 2.70 19.20 -9.84
C SER A 136 1.95 19.82 -8.67
N VAL A 137 1.93 21.14 -8.59
CA VAL A 137 1.04 21.90 -7.71
C VAL A 137 -0.21 22.26 -8.49
N LEU A 138 -1.36 21.85 -7.96
CA LEU A 138 -2.67 22.03 -8.58
C LEU A 138 -3.52 22.95 -7.70
N THR A 139 -4.18 23.91 -8.33
CA THR A 139 -5.24 24.70 -7.69
C THR A 139 -6.60 24.34 -8.27
N PHE A 140 -7.64 24.50 -7.46
CA PHE A 140 -9.03 24.26 -7.82
C PHE A 140 -9.92 25.19 -6.99
N ARG A 141 -11.17 25.39 -7.42
CA ARG A 141 -12.09 26.35 -6.79
C ARG A 141 -13.19 25.64 -6.01
N LEU A 142 -13.24 25.88 -4.71
CA LEU A 142 -14.27 25.35 -3.83
C LEU A 142 -15.65 25.93 -4.17
N SER A 143 -16.71 25.24 -3.74
CA SER A 143 -18.10 25.68 -3.81
C SER A 143 -18.34 26.99 -3.06
N SER A 144 -17.54 27.28 -2.02
CA SER A 144 -17.51 28.58 -1.32
C SER A 144 -16.98 29.73 -2.21
N GLY A 145 -16.35 29.41 -3.34
CA GLY A 145 -15.74 30.37 -4.26
C GLY A 145 -14.26 30.62 -4.04
N GLU A 146 -13.67 30.10 -2.96
CA GLU A 146 -12.23 30.20 -2.66
C GLU A 146 -11.39 29.20 -3.47
N TYR A 147 -10.15 29.56 -3.77
CA TYR A 147 -9.14 28.66 -4.31
C TYR A 147 -8.49 27.84 -3.20
N ALA A 148 -8.35 26.55 -3.43
CA ALA A 148 -7.59 25.62 -2.62
C ALA A 148 -6.45 25.00 -3.44
N VAL A 149 -5.51 24.35 -2.76
CA VAL A 149 -4.28 23.83 -3.38
C VAL A 149 -3.93 22.42 -2.89
N THR A 150 -3.48 21.59 -3.82
CA THR A 150 -2.97 20.24 -3.56
C THR A 150 -1.68 20.02 -4.35
N ALA A 151 -0.76 19.20 -3.82
CA ALA A 151 0.39 18.72 -4.56
C ALA A 151 0.19 17.28 -5.02
N CYS A 152 0.47 16.98 -6.28
CA CYS A 152 0.57 15.61 -6.78
C CYS A 152 1.96 15.06 -6.46
N VAL A 153 2.10 14.38 -5.33
CA VAL A 153 3.42 13.98 -4.81
C VAL A 153 3.97 12.75 -5.52
N LYS A 154 3.11 11.84 -5.98
CA LYS A 154 3.51 10.59 -6.65
C LYS A 154 2.42 10.11 -7.61
N ILE A 155 2.80 9.40 -8.67
CA ILE A 155 1.88 8.64 -9.52
C ILE A 155 2.20 7.17 -9.34
N ASP A 156 1.36 6.48 -8.57
CA ASP A 156 1.53 5.08 -8.25
C ASP A 156 0.79 4.19 -9.25
N GLN A 157 1.50 3.25 -9.89
CA GLN A 157 0.91 2.30 -10.84
C GLN A 157 1.11 0.87 -10.38
N TYR A 158 0.02 0.22 -9.99
CA TYR A 158 0.03 -1.14 -9.46
C TYR A 158 -1.11 -1.96 -10.08
N ARG A 159 -0.79 -3.14 -10.61
CA ARG A 159 -1.74 -4.13 -11.18
C ARG A 159 -2.84 -3.54 -12.08
N GLY A 160 -2.49 -2.55 -12.91
CA GLY A 160 -3.38 -1.91 -13.89
C GLY A 160 -4.18 -0.73 -13.34
N SER A 161 -4.10 -0.48 -12.04
CA SER A 161 -4.51 0.80 -11.44
C SER A 161 -3.39 1.82 -11.57
N CYS A 162 -3.80 3.09 -11.67
CA CYS A 162 -2.91 4.25 -11.75
C CYS A 162 -3.51 5.32 -10.85
N ASN A 163 -2.89 5.58 -9.71
CA ASN A 163 -3.37 6.51 -8.70
C ASN A 163 -2.46 7.74 -8.65
N TYR A 164 -3.08 8.92 -8.58
CA TYR A 164 -2.37 10.16 -8.27
C TYR A 164 -2.46 10.38 -6.77
N TRP A 165 -1.32 10.50 -6.11
CA TRP A 165 -1.25 10.80 -4.69
C TRP A 165 -1.28 12.31 -4.52
N LEU A 166 -2.46 12.83 -4.23
CA LEU A 166 -2.66 14.25 -3.99
C LEU A 166 -2.56 14.54 -2.49
N VAL A 167 -1.87 15.60 -2.11
CA VAL A 167 -1.69 15.97 -0.70
C VAL A 167 -2.14 17.41 -0.49
N PRO A 168 -3.03 17.67 0.48
CA PRO A 168 -3.48 19.02 0.77
C PRO A 168 -2.34 19.95 1.18
N ILE A 169 -2.35 21.14 0.60
CA ILE A 169 -1.56 22.28 1.05
C ILE A 169 -2.49 23.21 1.82
N MET A 170 -2.02 23.69 2.98
CA MET A 170 -2.76 24.60 3.86
C MET A 170 -2.82 26.00 3.27
N TYR A 171 -3.61 26.15 2.21
CA TYR A 171 -3.81 27.40 1.50
C TYR A 171 -5.27 27.55 1.07
N LYS A 172 -5.87 28.69 1.40
CA LYS A 172 -7.16 29.15 0.86
C LYS A 172 -7.10 30.64 0.56
N SER A 173 -7.64 31.05 -0.59
CA SER A 173 -7.70 32.47 -0.95
C SER A 173 -8.87 32.73 -1.90
N SER A 174 -9.43 33.94 -1.87
CA SER A 174 -10.39 34.39 -2.88
C SER A 174 -9.75 34.64 -4.25
N MET A 175 -8.43 34.85 -4.27
CA MET A 175 -7.64 35.05 -5.48
C MET A 175 -6.86 33.78 -5.83
N LYS A 176 -6.56 33.62 -7.11
CA LYS A 176 -5.80 32.47 -7.60
C LYS A 176 -4.38 32.49 -7.02
N PRO A 177 -3.90 31.39 -6.44
CA PRO A 177 -2.56 31.32 -5.83
C PRO A 177 -1.42 31.42 -6.85
N THR A 178 -0.30 31.95 -6.37
CA THR A 178 1.01 31.91 -7.02
C THR A 178 1.89 30.82 -6.38
N LEU A 179 2.85 30.28 -7.13
CA LEU A 179 3.79 29.29 -6.60
C LEU A 179 4.62 29.83 -5.42
N LEU A 180 4.91 31.13 -5.39
CA LEU A 180 5.66 31.77 -4.30
C LEU A 180 4.90 31.73 -2.97
N GLU A 181 3.58 31.99 -3.00
CA GLU A 181 2.73 31.87 -1.81
C GLU A 181 2.67 30.42 -1.33
N ILE A 182 2.63 29.48 -2.28
CA ILE A 182 2.61 28.05 -1.96
C ILE A 182 3.92 27.60 -1.32
N ASN A 183 5.07 28.05 -1.80
CA ASN A 183 6.35 27.69 -1.19
C ASN A 183 6.44 28.09 0.29
N ASN A 184 5.71 29.14 0.71
CA ASN A 184 5.67 29.61 2.10
C ASN A 184 4.55 28.99 2.94
N SER A 185 3.79 28.04 2.37
CA SER A 185 2.68 27.36 3.04
C SER A 185 3.11 26.04 3.68
N GLU A 186 2.16 25.35 4.29
CA GLU A 186 2.37 24.04 4.93
C GLU A 186 1.67 22.92 4.15
N ILE A 187 2.22 21.72 4.20
CA ILE A 187 1.66 20.49 3.60
C ILE A 187 1.32 19.48 4.70
N LEU A 188 0.31 18.63 4.45
CA LEU A 188 -0.16 17.67 5.45
C LEU A 188 0.60 16.34 5.43
N GLY A 189 0.96 15.86 6.62
CA GLY A 189 1.60 14.56 6.81
C GLY A 189 1.38 13.96 8.20
N ARG A 190 2.00 12.80 8.43
CA ARG A 190 1.95 12.07 9.71
C ARG A 190 3.32 11.48 10.05
N THR A 191 3.49 11.22 11.34
CA THR A 191 4.64 10.48 11.88
C THR A 191 4.19 9.10 12.33
N ILE A 192 4.93 8.07 11.93
CA ILE A 192 4.68 6.68 12.31
C ILE A 192 5.90 6.20 13.10
N GLN A 193 5.71 5.73 14.34
CA GLN A 193 6.82 5.29 15.17
C GLN A 193 7.60 4.16 14.46
N SER A 194 8.93 4.25 14.47
CA SER A 194 9.76 3.19 13.90
C SER A 194 10.09 2.16 14.97
N GLY A 195 9.96 0.88 14.60
CA GLY A 195 10.47 -0.25 15.38
C GLY A 195 11.97 -0.51 15.17
N PHE A 196 12.59 0.14 14.20
CA PHE A 196 14.02 -0.02 13.88
C PHE A 196 14.87 1.03 14.60
N SER A 197 16.21 0.84 14.61
CA SER A 197 17.13 1.89 15.07
C SER A 197 16.98 3.17 14.23
N ARG A 198 17.45 4.30 14.77
CA ARG A 198 17.37 5.58 14.08
C ARG A 198 18.17 5.56 12.78
N GLU A 199 19.33 4.91 12.80
CA GLU A 199 20.22 4.77 11.66
C GLU A 199 19.58 3.94 10.54
N LEU A 200 18.92 2.83 10.89
CA LEU A 200 18.20 1.99 9.93
C LEU A 200 16.96 2.69 9.38
N THR A 201 16.23 3.43 10.23
CA THR A 201 15.09 4.24 9.81
C THR A 201 15.53 5.28 8.79
N GLN A 202 16.61 6.02 9.08
CA GLN A 202 17.16 7.03 8.18
C GLN A 202 17.62 6.42 6.84
N ALA A 203 18.36 5.31 6.89
CA ALA A 203 18.82 4.62 5.68
C ALA A 203 17.64 4.17 4.79
N SER A 204 16.54 3.74 5.41
CA SER A 204 15.33 3.32 4.70
C SER A 204 14.42 4.46 4.27
N GLN A 205 14.64 5.69 4.75
CA GLN A 205 13.84 6.86 4.39
C GLN A 205 14.73 8.11 4.23
N PRO A 206 15.50 8.21 3.14
CA PRO A 206 16.38 9.37 2.91
C PRO A 206 15.62 10.70 2.90
N GLY A 207 16.14 11.71 3.59
CA GLY A 207 15.49 13.02 3.75
C GLY A 207 14.66 13.15 5.03
N ILE A 208 14.42 12.06 5.78
CA ILE A 208 13.66 12.09 7.04
C ILE A 208 14.32 12.99 8.09
N GLU A 209 15.63 13.17 8.02
CA GLU A 209 16.38 14.06 8.90
C GLU A 209 15.87 15.51 8.86
N ASN A 210 15.35 15.99 7.73
CA ASN A 210 14.75 17.33 7.64
C ASN A 210 13.53 17.44 8.57
N ILE A 211 12.69 16.40 8.59
CA ILE A 211 11.51 16.33 9.45
C ILE A 211 11.93 16.18 10.92
N TRP A 212 12.91 15.33 11.20
CA TRP A 212 13.44 15.17 12.56
C TRP A 212 14.04 16.45 13.12
N ASN A 213 14.80 17.19 12.31
CA ASN A 213 15.39 18.46 12.69
C ASN A 213 14.31 19.51 12.97
N TYR A 214 13.26 19.57 12.15
CA TYR A 214 12.11 20.46 12.36
C TYR A 214 11.35 20.13 13.65
N VAL A 215 11.08 18.85 13.92
CA VAL A 215 10.37 18.42 15.14
C VAL A 215 11.24 18.62 16.39
N GLY A 216 12.57 18.54 16.25
CA GLY A 216 13.52 18.70 17.34
C GLY A 216 13.63 17.49 18.26
N GLY A 217 14.57 17.56 19.21
CA GLY A 217 14.89 16.47 20.13
C GLY A 217 15.68 15.33 19.47
N ARG A 218 15.40 14.08 19.86
CA ARG A 218 16.04 12.88 19.31
C ARG A 218 15.01 11.85 18.82
N PRO A 219 14.12 12.24 17.87
CA PRO A 219 13.01 11.40 17.46
C PRO A 219 13.48 10.16 16.66
N ASN A 220 12.65 9.13 16.67
CA ASN A 220 12.80 7.94 15.83
C ASN A 220 11.44 7.52 15.28
N PHE A 221 11.05 8.15 14.16
CA PHE A 221 9.81 7.86 13.45
C PHE A 221 10.05 7.93 11.94
N ARG A 222 9.18 7.27 11.18
CA ARG A 222 9.01 7.49 9.74
C ARG A 222 8.03 8.62 9.49
N PHE A 223 8.18 9.29 8.36
CA PHE A 223 7.23 10.30 7.86
C PHE A 223 6.43 9.72 6.70
N GLY A 224 5.20 10.19 6.53
CA GLY A 224 4.47 10.01 5.29
C GLY A 224 3.43 11.10 5.10
N PHE A 225 3.02 11.33 3.86
CA PHE A 225 2.01 12.34 3.54
C PHE A 225 0.60 11.89 3.89
N ALA A 226 -0.30 12.85 4.11
CA ALA A 226 -1.74 12.58 4.23
C ALA A 226 -2.35 12.55 2.82
N ILE A 227 -2.37 11.35 2.22
CA ILE A 227 -2.65 11.18 0.79
C ILE A 227 -4.14 11.06 0.52
N GLN A 228 -4.58 11.83 -0.45
CA GLN A 228 -5.85 11.73 -1.16
C GLN A 228 -5.57 11.10 -2.52
N ALA A 229 -5.75 9.79 -2.62
CA ALA A 229 -5.53 9.05 -3.86
C ALA A 229 -6.74 9.17 -4.78
N ILE A 230 -6.49 9.52 -6.04
CA ILE A 230 -7.52 9.48 -7.09
C ILE A 230 -7.05 8.57 -8.22
N GLU A 231 -7.89 7.61 -8.62
CA GLU A 231 -7.57 6.74 -9.74
C GLU A 231 -7.67 7.52 -11.05
N HIS A 232 -6.83 7.18 -12.03
CA HIS A 232 -6.73 7.89 -13.29
C HIS A 232 -8.07 8.02 -14.02
N LYS A 233 -8.91 6.98 -13.98
CA LYS A 233 -10.23 6.98 -14.61
C LYS A 233 -11.18 8.02 -13.98
N ASP A 234 -11.08 8.20 -12.65
CA ASP A 234 -11.93 9.12 -11.90
C ASP A 234 -11.40 10.55 -12.06
N PHE A 235 -10.07 10.71 -12.06
CA PHE A 235 -9.47 12.00 -12.30
C PHE A 235 -9.78 12.53 -13.71
N LEU A 236 -9.92 11.68 -14.72
CA LEU A 236 -10.36 12.11 -16.06
C LEU A 236 -11.71 12.85 -16.04
N ASN A 237 -12.61 12.47 -15.12
CA ASN A 237 -13.94 13.07 -15.01
C ASN A 237 -13.91 14.45 -14.34
N ILE A 238 -12.94 14.69 -13.47
CA ILE A 238 -12.84 15.93 -12.68
C ILE A 238 -11.60 16.77 -13.01
N LYS A 239 -10.80 16.41 -14.02
CA LYS A 239 -9.56 17.11 -14.35
C LYS A 239 -9.74 18.58 -14.73
N ARG A 240 -10.91 18.95 -15.27
CA ARG A 240 -11.19 20.31 -15.76
C ARG A 240 -11.34 21.32 -14.62
N GLN A 241 -11.57 20.84 -13.41
CA GLN A 241 -11.71 21.62 -12.18
C GLN A 241 -10.35 21.99 -11.58
N PHE A 242 -9.28 21.35 -12.05
CA PHE A 242 -7.92 21.57 -11.56
C PHE A 242 -7.08 22.29 -12.60
N GLU A 243 -6.22 23.17 -12.11
CA GLU A 243 -5.23 23.88 -12.92
C GLU A 243 -3.85 23.73 -12.30
N LYS A 244 -2.85 23.41 -13.11
CA LYS A 244 -1.46 23.36 -12.67
C LYS A 244 -0.89 24.77 -12.56
N ILE A 245 -0.35 25.12 -11.40
CA ILE A 245 0.25 26.45 -11.13
C ILE A 245 1.77 26.41 -10.95
N GLY A 246 2.36 25.21 -10.90
CA GLY A 246 3.80 25.03 -10.75
C GLY A 246 4.18 23.61 -10.35
N GLU A 247 5.39 23.46 -9.82
CA GLU A 247 5.93 22.20 -9.30
C GLU A 247 6.70 22.43 -8.00
N LEU A 248 6.73 21.42 -7.13
CA LEU A 248 7.55 21.36 -5.92
C LEU A 248 8.58 20.24 -6.05
N ASN A 249 9.85 20.53 -5.81
CA ASN A 249 10.92 19.51 -5.83
C ASN A 249 10.88 18.62 -4.59
N ILE A 250 9.83 17.84 -4.41
CA ILE A 250 9.62 17.00 -3.22
C ILE A 250 10.72 15.95 -3.12
N ILE A 251 11.27 15.78 -1.92
CA ILE A 251 12.32 14.79 -1.64
C ILE A 251 11.75 13.39 -1.83
N GLU A 252 12.37 12.60 -2.70
CA GLU A 252 11.86 11.29 -3.11
C GLU A 252 11.63 10.34 -1.93
N GLY A 253 12.58 10.25 -1.00
CA GLY A 253 12.45 9.39 0.20
C GLY A 253 11.36 9.84 1.18
N LEU A 254 10.77 11.03 1.01
CA LEU A 254 9.62 11.47 1.81
C LEU A 254 8.27 11.13 1.16
N LYS A 255 8.23 10.66 -0.09
CA LYS A 255 7.00 10.27 -0.81
C LYS A 255 6.43 8.93 -0.33
N GLU A 256 6.17 8.85 0.97
CA GLU A 256 5.66 7.68 1.67
C GLU A 256 4.22 7.90 2.14
N ILE A 257 3.52 6.79 2.39
CA ILE A 257 2.12 6.82 2.85
C ILE A 257 2.10 7.05 4.37
N GLY A 258 1.60 8.21 4.80
CA GLY A 258 1.27 8.48 6.21
C GLY A 258 -0.19 8.16 6.53
N SER A 259 -1.07 8.50 5.60
CA SER A 259 -2.44 8.01 5.50
C SER A 259 -2.85 7.97 4.03
N LEU A 260 -3.87 7.17 3.72
CA LEU A 260 -4.40 7.02 2.37
C LEU A 260 -5.92 7.05 2.42
N GLU A 261 -6.52 8.00 1.72
CA GLU A 261 -7.95 8.07 1.47
C GLU A 261 -8.20 8.11 -0.03
N TYR A 262 -9.14 7.31 -0.54
CA TYR A 262 -9.53 7.35 -1.94
C TYR A 262 -10.62 8.39 -2.20
N ILE A 263 -10.43 9.21 -3.23
CA ILE A 263 -11.41 10.18 -3.71
C ILE A 263 -11.76 9.89 -5.17
N ASP A 264 -13.04 9.86 -5.48
CA ASP A 264 -13.60 9.51 -6.79
C ASP A 264 -14.41 10.66 -7.43
N THR A 265 -14.77 11.69 -6.66
CA THR A 265 -15.65 12.78 -7.08
C THR A 265 -15.13 14.15 -6.61
N TYR A 266 -15.49 15.19 -7.35
CA TYR A 266 -15.14 16.56 -7.00
C TYR A 266 -15.84 17.02 -5.71
N ASP A 267 -17.10 16.63 -5.50
CA ASP A 267 -17.87 17.01 -4.31
C ASP A 267 -17.22 16.50 -3.01
N ARG A 268 -16.62 15.31 -3.03
CA ARG A 268 -15.84 14.80 -1.90
C ARG A 268 -14.57 15.62 -1.68
N TYR A 269 -13.89 16.03 -2.75
CA TYR A 269 -12.75 16.94 -2.68
C TYR A 269 -13.17 18.28 -2.06
N ASP A 270 -14.26 18.87 -2.54
CA ASP A 270 -14.81 20.12 -2.03
C ASP A 270 -15.15 20.03 -0.54
N GLY A 271 -15.83 18.97 -0.12
CA GLY A 271 -16.20 18.74 1.27
C GLY A 271 -15.00 18.61 2.20
N ILE A 272 -13.97 17.86 1.79
CA ILE A 272 -12.76 17.68 2.61
C ILE A 272 -12.02 19.01 2.78
N TYR A 273 -11.81 19.77 1.71
CA TYR A 273 -11.08 21.04 1.80
C TYR A 273 -11.90 22.12 2.50
N SER A 274 -13.21 22.13 2.32
CA SER A 274 -14.11 23.02 3.07
C SER A 274 -14.01 22.78 4.58
N ASN A 275 -13.80 21.52 5.00
CA ASN A 275 -13.72 21.12 6.40
C ASN A 275 -12.34 20.58 6.83
N LEU A 276 -11.26 21.14 6.25
CA LEU A 276 -9.92 20.56 6.38
C LEU A 276 -9.41 20.54 7.83
N ASP A 277 -9.70 21.56 8.63
CA ASP A 277 -9.27 21.61 10.04
C ASP A 277 -9.89 20.48 10.89
N ASN A 278 -11.16 20.13 10.63
CA ASN A 278 -11.80 19.01 11.32
C ASN A 278 -11.21 17.68 10.85
N THR A 279 -10.89 17.55 9.57
CA THR A 279 -10.19 16.39 9.02
C THR A 279 -8.81 16.22 9.68
N ILE A 280 -8.04 17.30 9.79
CA ILE A 280 -6.73 17.31 10.47
C ILE A 280 -6.85 16.80 11.91
N LYS A 281 -7.85 17.31 12.67
CA LYS A 281 -8.09 16.89 14.05
C LYS A 281 -8.51 15.43 14.15
N ALA A 282 -9.45 15.00 13.31
CA ALA A 282 -10.01 13.65 13.35
C ALA A 282 -8.95 12.57 13.08
N PHE A 283 -8.04 12.83 12.13
CA PHE A 283 -7.01 11.85 11.74
C PHE A 283 -5.63 12.13 12.37
N GLY A 284 -5.51 13.18 13.19
CA GLY A 284 -4.26 13.57 13.84
C GLY A 284 -3.17 13.93 12.84
N TYR A 285 -3.52 14.59 11.73
CA TYR A 285 -2.55 15.07 10.76
C TYR A 285 -1.74 16.23 11.34
N LYS A 286 -0.50 16.37 10.86
CA LYS A 286 0.39 17.47 11.23
C LYS A 286 0.70 18.31 9.99
N LYS A 287 0.96 19.59 10.24
CA LYS A 287 1.35 20.57 9.23
C LYS A 287 2.87 20.67 9.22
N TYR A 288 3.45 20.62 8.03
CA TYR A 288 4.88 20.72 7.81
C TYR A 288 5.16 21.84 6.81
N PRO A 289 6.10 22.76 7.06
CA PRO A 289 6.50 23.73 6.07
C PRO A 289 6.89 23.05 4.75
N ILE A 290 6.51 23.59 3.60
CA ILE A 290 6.84 22.98 2.31
C ILE A 290 8.36 22.88 2.12
N GLN A 291 9.11 23.87 2.61
CA GLN A 291 10.56 23.95 2.43
C GLN A 291 11.32 22.76 3.05
N ILE A 292 10.79 22.12 4.10
CA ILE A 292 11.47 20.98 4.74
C ILE A 292 11.20 19.65 4.03
N VAL A 293 10.18 19.59 3.15
CA VAL A 293 9.87 18.40 2.33
C VAL A 293 10.37 18.51 0.89
N THR A 294 10.88 19.68 0.50
CA THR A 294 11.43 19.94 -0.83
C THR A 294 12.96 20.07 -0.80
N LYS A 295 13.59 19.80 -1.93
CA LYS A 295 14.99 20.18 -2.17
C LYS A 295 15.07 21.67 -2.45
N GLU A 296 16.11 22.32 -1.94
CA GLU A 296 16.53 23.67 -2.35
C GLU A 296 16.87 23.72 -3.84
#